data_AF-A0A7C6A8N6-F1
#
_entry.id   AF-A0A7C6A8N6-F1
#
_cell.length_a   1.000
_cell.length_b   1.000
_cell.length_c   1.000
_cell.angle_alpha   90.00
_cell.angle_beta   90.00
_cell.angle_gamma   90.00
#
_symmetry.space_group_name_H-M   'P 1'
#
loop_
_entity.id
_entity.type
_entity.pdbx_description
1 polymer ?
#
loop_
_entity_poly.entity_id
_entity_poly.type
_entity_poly.pdbx_seq_one_letter_code
_entity_poly.pdbx_strand_id
1 'polypeptide(L)'
;MKKVITLIILLLPFALIWAQNDCNECNTWYEDPPCSGTWIFQGSGNRQALARAWKSGSIGGACNRRFYSFNFRNSASMAQWVEWSISGTEWKWKVRKVGANLCQTDGWYATDCITFWIKSNYDVDITFSGFDDLYNPSSIDPYIEVWYAWGEFNVPPPKTNAVWIPADSLNNYVWHLTDSQDLHNGLSFKLWNMIHVTNCNSACEYSDPNGATVTLALKCIKPWINPNTGYYQ
;
A
#
# COMPACT_ATOMS: atom_id res chain seq x y z
N MET A 1 32.70 -9.40 55.67
CA MET A 1 31.50 -9.19 54.82
C MET A 1 31.76 -8.00 53.89
N LYS A 2 32.09 -8.26 52.63
CA LYS A 2 32.39 -7.22 51.62
C LYS A 2 31.06 -6.69 51.07
N LYS A 3 30.78 -5.39 51.24
CA LYS A 3 29.65 -4.72 50.58
C LYS A 3 30.08 -4.36 49.16
N VAL A 4 29.48 -5.01 48.17
CA VAL A 4 29.62 -4.67 46.76
C VAL A 4 28.62 -3.54 46.47
N ILE A 5 29.12 -2.38 46.05
CA ILE A 5 28.31 -1.27 45.57
C ILE A 5 28.11 -1.51 44.07
N THR A 6 26.89 -1.88 43.67
CA THR A 6 26.51 -2.01 42.26
C THR A 6 26.25 -0.62 41.71
N LEU A 7 27.16 -0.12 40.86
CA LEU A 7 27.00 1.10 40.09
C LEU A 7 26.12 0.78 38.87
N ILE A 8 24.84 1.18 38.89
CA ILE A 8 23.96 1.12 37.73
C ILE A 8 24.29 2.30 36.83
N ILE A 9 25.05 2.05 35.77
CA ILE A 9 25.26 3.03 34.69
C ILE A 9 23.99 3.02 33.84
N LEU A 10 23.15 4.04 34.05
CA LEU A 10 21.99 4.30 33.19
C LEU A 10 22.52 4.85 31.86
N LEU A 11 22.68 3.98 30.87
CA LEU A 11 22.92 4.37 29.47
C LEU A 11 21.62 4.99 28.92
N LEU A 12 21.48 6.29 29.08
CA LEU A 12 20.53 7.09 28.30
C LEU A 12 20.95 7.00 26.83
N PRO A 13 20.13 6.47 25.91
CA PRO A 13 20.35 6.72 24.51
C PRO A 13 20.07 8.21 24.29
N PHE A 14 21.13 9.00 24.12
CA PHE A 14 21.05 10.28 23.45
C PHE A 14 20.58 10.00 22.02
N ALA A 15 19.26 9.89 21.84
CA ALA A 15 18.66 10.22 20.58
C ALA A 15 19.00 11.70 20.36
N LEU A 16 20.04 11.95 19.57
CA LEU A 16 20.25 13.22 18.90
C LEU A 16 19.01 13.45 18.02
N ILE A 17 17.98 14.01 18.65
CA ILE A 17 16.95 14.75 17.96
C ILE A 17 17.71 15.91 17.34
N TRP A 18 18.05 15.78 16.06
CA TRP A 18 18.28 16.97 15.24
C TRP A 18 16.92 17.67 15.23
N ALA A 19 16.71 18.53 16.21
CA ALA A 19 15.69 19.55 16.12
C ALA A 19 16.07 20.32 14.86
N GLN A 20 15.38 20.01 13.77
CA GLN A 20 15.46 20.70 12.51
C GLN A 20 14.96 22.12 12.82
N ASN A 21 15.87 22.98 13.26
CA ASN A 21 15.63 24.39 13.54
C ASN A 21 15.50 25.10 12.18
N ASP A 22 14.47 24.71 11.46
CA ASP A 22 13.97 25.26 10.22
C ASP A 22 13.26 26.58 10.54
N CYS A 23 14.06 27.55 11.00
CA CYS A 23 13.54 28.73 11.69
C CYS A 23 12.84 29.72 10.75
N ASN A 24 13.03 29.61 9.43
CA ASN A 24 12.48 30.53 8.45
C ASN A 24 11.93 29.78 7.24
N GLU A 25 10.67 29.37 7.33
CA GLU A 25 9.94 28.84 6.19
C GLU A 25 9.77 29.94 5.12
N CYS A 26 10.01 29.55 3.88
CA CYS A 26 9.75 30.36 2.70
C CYS A 26 8.40 29.97 2.11
N ASN A 27 7.72 30.93 1.48
CA ASN A 27 6.64 30.60 0.57
C ASN A 27 7.18 29.82 -0.62
N THR A 28 6.35 28.93 -1.17
CA THR A 28 6.68 28.13 -2.35
C THR A 28 5.64 28.38 -3.46
N TRP A 29 5.98 27.95 -4.66
CA TRP A 29 5.08 27.98 -5.81
C TRP A 29 5.24 26.66 -6.58
N TYR A 30 4.17 26.20 -7.20
CA TYR A 30 4.24 25.14 -8.19
C TYR A 30 3.60 25.62 -9.49
N GLU A 31 4.03 25.05 -10.61
CA GLU A 31 3.52 25.42 -11.93
C GLU A 31 2.29 24.54 -12.26
N ASP A 32 1.18 25.18 -12.66
CA ASP A 32 -0.06 24.49 -12.99
C ASP A 32 -0.85 25.24 -14.08
N PRO A 33 -1.16 24.61 -15.24
CA PRO A 33 -0.71 23.29 -15.65
C PRO A 33 0.81 23.26 -15.89
N PRO A 34 1.45 22.07 -15.91
CA PRO A 34 2.89 21.96 -16.17
C PRO A 34 3.31 22.67 -17.46
N CYS A 35 4.47 23.34 -17.44
CA CYS A 35 5.04 24.09 -18.57
C CYS A 35 4.22 25.31 -19.05
N SER A 36 3.24 25.79 -18.27
CA SER A 36 2.39 26.94 -18.64
C SER A 36 2.98 28.31 -18.31
N GLY A 37 4.00 28.38 -17.46
CA GLY A 37 4.50 29.59 -16.82
C GLY A 37 3.59 30.15 -15.72
N THR A 38 2.46 29.48 -15.42
CA THR A 38 1.50 29.91 -14.40
C THR A 38 1.88 29.36 -13.04
N TRP A 39 2.25 30.25 -12.11
CA TRP A 39 2.69 29.90 -10.76
C TRP A 39 1.55 29.99 -9.75
N ILE A 40 1.28 28.89 -9.07
CA ILE A 40 0.29 28.81 -7.98
C ILE A 40 1.01 28.92 -6.64
N PHE A 41 0.60 29.92 -5.86
CA PHE A 41 1.18 30.24 -4.55
C PHE A 41 0.84 29.20 -3.49
N GLN A 42 1.86 28.83 -2.69
CA GLN A 42 1.76 27.93 -1.54
C GLN A 42 2.40 28.63 -0.33
N GLY A 43 1.55 29.19 0.53
CA GLY A 43 2.00 29.97 1.70
C GLY A 43 2.71 29.13 2.76
N SER A 44 3.66 29.73 3.47
CA SER A 44 4.35 29.11 4.60
C SER A 44 3.36 28.58 5.64
N GLY A 45 3.58 27.37 6.13
CA GLY A 45 2.72 26.70 7.11
C GLY A 45 1.51 25.98 6.49
N ASN A 46 1.30 26.06 5.17
CA ASN A 46 0.26 25.27 4.52
C ASN A 46 0.60 23.77 4.53
N ARG A 47 -0.12 22.99 5.34
CA ARG A 47 0.07 21.54 5.45
C ARG A 47 -0.27 20.77 4.17
N GLN A 48 -1.09 21.35 3.30
CA GLN A 48 -1.49 20.75 2.03
C GLN A 48 -0.64 21.24 0.84
N ALA A 49 0.38 22.07 1.08
CA ALA A 49 1.28 22.49 0.01
C ALA A 49 2.00 21.29 -0.62
N LEU A 50 2.27 21.34 -1.92
CA LEU A 50 3.03 20.28 -2.60
C LEU A 50 4.52 20.28 -2.21
N ALA A 51 5.06 21.45 -1.87
CA ALA A 51 6.43 21.62 -1.40
C ALA A 51 6.49 22.66 -0.30
N ARG A 52 7.31 22.42 0.72
CA ARG A 52 7.68 23.41 1.75
C ARG A 52 9.19 23.57 1.75
N ALA A 53 9.67 24.79 1.97
CA ALA A 53 11.09 25.12 1.88
C ALA A 53 11.51 25.99 3.06
N TRP A 54 12.71 25.77 3.56
CA TRP A 54 13.27 26.53 4.68
C TRP A 54 14.64 27.07 4.31
N LYS A 55 14.93 28.30 4.76
CA LYS A 55 16.25 28.91 4.62
C LYS A 55 16.92 29.02 5.99
N SER A 56 18.22 28.79 5.99
CA SER A 56 19.07 28.89 7.18
C SER A 56 20.47 29.37 6.79
N GLY A 57 21.33 29.62 7.78
CA GLY A 57 22.71 30.04 7.54
C GLY A 57 22.86 31.47 7.01
N SER A 58 22.00 32.40 7.47
CA SER A 58 22.16 33.82 7.14
C SER A 58 23.55 34.32 7.56
N ILE A 59 24.25 34.95 6.61
CA ILE A 59 25.57 35.54 6.81
C ILE A 59 25.60 36.92 6.13
N GLY A 60 26.39 37.84 6.68
CA GLY A 60 26.57 39.19 6.14
C GLY A 60 28.01 39.67 6.28
N GLY A 61 28.34 40.80 5.65
CA GLY A 61 29.66 41.42 5.70
C GLY A 61 29.59 42.93 5.43
N ALA A 62 30.66 43.66 5.78
CA ALA A 62 30.76 45.11 5.60
C ALA A 62 32.23 45.57 5.37
N CYS A 63 32.41 46.82 4.91
CA CYS A 63 33.68 47.57 4.74
C CYS A 63 34.50 47.29 3.44
N ASN A 64 35.69 47.91 3.35
CA ASN A 64 36.55 48.07 2.15
C ASN A 64 37.35 46.81 1.75
N ARG A 65 36.87 45.62 2.11
CA ARG A 65 37.55 44.38 1.75
C ARG A 65 37.33 44.10 0.26
N ARG A 66 38.42 43.78 -0.47
CA ARG A 66 38.39 43.58 -1.93
C ARG A 66 37.57 42.35 -2.37
N PHE A 67 37.52 41.30 -1.55
CA PHE A 67 36.82 40.05 -1.87
C PHE A 67 36.06 39.48 -0.68
N TYR A 68 34.83 39.03 -0.94
CA TYR A 68 33.97 38.29 -0.03
C TYR A 68 33.66 36.92 -0.64
N SER A 69 33.68 35.87 0.17
CA SER A 69 33.28 34.53 -0.23
C SER A 69 32.43 33.89 0.87
N PHE A 70 31.45 33.11 0.46
CA PHE A 70 30.62 32.30 1.34
C PHE A 70 30.18 31.03 0.60
N ASN A 71 29.88 29.98 1.35
CA ASN A 71 29.41 28.71 0.79
C ASN A 71 27.89 28.74 0.66
N PHE A 72 27.39 28.34 -0.51
CA PHE A 72 25.97 28.15 -0.75
C PHE A 72 25.66 26.65 -0.81
N ARG A 73 24.55 26.23 -0.20
CA ARG A 73 24.10 24.83 -0.21
C ARG A 73 22.62 24.78 -0.57
N ASN A 74 22.24 23.79 -1.37
CA ASN A 74 20.85 23.48 -1.69
C ASN A 74 20.65 21.97 -1.54
N SER A 75 19.51 21.57 -0.97
CA SER A 75 19.16 20.16 -0.75
C SER A 75 17.64 20.02 -0.71
N ALA A 76 17.14 18.87 -1.18
CA ALA A 76 15.73 18.51 -1.12
C ALA A 76 15.56 17.12 -0.50
N SER A 77 14.44 16.91 0.17
CA SER A 77 13.98 15.59 0.63
C SER A 77 12.59 15.35 0.05
N MET A 78 12.38 14.20 -0.58
CA MET A 78 11.11 13.84 -1.22
C MET A 78 10.33 12.87 -0.34
N ALA A 79 9.01 13.08 -0.25
CA ALA A 79 8.10 12.16 0.41
C ALA A 79 7.81 10.96 -0.49
N GLN A 80 7.45 9.84 0.13
CA GLN A 80 6.89 8.72 -0.59
C GLN A 80 5.47 9.04 -1.05
N TRP A 81 5.06 8.52 -2.20
CA TRP A 81 3.70 8.55 -2.71
C TRP A 81 3.30 7.19 -3.27
N VAL A 82 2.00 6.92 -3.29
CA VAL A 82 1.40 5.76 -3.95
C VAL A 82 0.18 6.22 -4.72
N GLU A 83 0.06 5.74 -5.94
CA GLU A 83 -1.10 5.91 -6.81
C GLU A 83 -1.61 4.52 -7.14
N TRP A 84 -2.91 4.26 -7.00
CA TRP A 84 -3.45 2.92 -7.21
C TRP A 84 -4.90 2.97 -7.67
N SER A 85 -5.35 1.89 -8.29
CA SER A 85 -6.76 1.67 -8.65
C SER A 85 -7.09 0.19 -8.68
N ILE A 86 -8.37 -0.13 -8.54
CA ILE A 86 -8.88 -1.50 -8.63
C ILE A 86 -10.17 -1.52 -9.46
N SER A 87 -10.33 -2.51 -10.34
CA SER A 87 -11.47 -2.57 -11.27
C SER A 87 -12.78 -3.02 -10.63
N GLY A 88 -12.73 -3.60 -9.43
CA GLY A 88 -13.87 -4.07 -8.67
C GLY A 88 -13.46 -4.49 -7.28
N THR A 89 -14.42 -4.67 -6.39
CA THR A 89 -14.18 -5.07 -4.99
C THR A 89 -15.01 -6.29 -4.58
N GLU A 90 -15.75 -6.90 -5.52
CA GLU A 90 -16.67 -8.00 -5.24
C GLU A 90 -16.81 -8.91 -6.46
N TRP A 91 -16.84 -10.23 -6.23
CA TRP A 91 -17.36 -11.20 -7.19
C TRP A 91 -18.75 -11.68 -6.75
N LYS A 92 -19.73 -11.61 -7.65
CA LYS A 92 -21.06 -12.20 -7.45
C LYS A 92 -21.24 -13.41 -8.35
N TRP A 93 -21.22 -14.58 -7.75
CA TRP A 93 -21.48 -15.84 -8.44
C TRP A 93 -22.97 -16.13 -8.51
N LYS A 94 -23.46 -16.53 -9.68
CA LYS A 94 -24.78 -17.13 -9.85
C LYS A 94 -24.60 -18.50 -10.51
N VAL A 95 -24.71 -19.55 -9.69
CA VAL A 95 -24.36 -20.91 -10.08
C VAL A 95 -25.62 -21.72 -10.33
N ARG A 96 -25.64 -22.49 -11.42
CA ARG A 96 -26.62 -23.55 -11.65
C ARG A 96 -25.97 -24.88 -11.32
N LYS A 97 -26.73 -25.76 -10.66
CA LYS A 97 -26.28 -27.12 -10.33
C LYS A 97 -25.76 -27.84 -11.57
N VAL A 98 -24.62 -28.50 -11.43
CA VAL A 98 -24.07 -29.39 -12.45
C VAL A 98 -25.09 -30.51 -12.69
N GLY A 99 -25.60 -30.61 -13.92
CA GLY A 99 -26.62 -31.60 -14.26
C GLY A 99 -26.06 -33.03 -14.26
N ALA A 100 -26.90 -34.02 -13.98
CA ALA A 100 -26.53 -35.44 -13.94
C ALA A 100 -25.96 -36.01 -15.27
N ASN A 101 -26.13 -35.27 -16.37
CA ASN A 101 -25.62 -35.65 -17.70
C ASN A 101 -24.17 -35.18 -17.94
N LEU A 102 -23.59 -34.44 -17.00
CA LEU A 102 -22.16 -34.21 -16.92
C LEU A 102 -21.65 -35.23 -15.90
N CYS A 103 -20.56 -35.95 -16.19
CA CYS A 103 -19.97 -36.96 -15.30
C CYS A 103 -19.32 -36.35 -14.04
N GLN A 104 -19.98 -35.38 -13.40
CA GLN A 104 -19.51 -34.57 -12.30
C GLN A 104 -20.68 -34.32 -11.35
N THR A 105 -20.52 -34.74 -10.09
CA THR A 105 -21.45 -34.44 -9.01
C THR A 105 -21.22 -33.06 -8.42
N ASP A 106 -19.98 -32.58 -8.49
CA ASP A 106 -19.54 -31.27 -7.99
C ASP A 106 -18.99 -30.41 -9.13
N GLY A 107 -19.11 -29.09 -9.00
CA GLY A 107 -18.74 -28.12 -10.02
C GLY A 107 -17.58 -27.24 -9.57
N TRP A 108 -16.57 -27.11 -10.43
CA TRP A 108 -15.48 -26.15 -10.27
C TRP A 108 -15.69 -25.00 -11.25
N TYR A 109 -15.74 -23.77 -10.75
CA TYR A 109 -15.99 -22.59 -11.55
C TYR A 109 -14.90 -21.56 -11.29
N ALA A 110 -14.35 -20.97 -12.35
CA ALA A 110 -13.39 -19.88 -12.26
C ALA A 110 -13.82 -18.72 -13.15
N THR A 111 -13.60 -17.49 -12.69
CA THR A 111 -14.04 -16.27 -13.37
C THR A 111 -12.87 -15.38 -13.69
N ASP A 112 -13.10 -14.49 -14.65
CA ASP A 112 -12.16 -13.45 -15.02
C ASP A 112 -11.90 -12.48 -13.86
N CYS A 113 -10.82 -11.74 -14.02
CA CYS A 113 -10.09 -11.11 -12.95
C CYS A 113 -10.61 -9.73 -12.56
N ILE A 114 -10.40 -9.41 -11.28
CA ILE A 114 -10.33 -8.03 -10.82
C ILE A 114 -8.89 -7.57 -11.07
N THR A 115 -8.75 -6.44 -11.76
CA THR A 115 -7.46 -5.85 -12.09
C THR A 115 -7.09 -4.80 -11.05
N PHE A 116 -5.90 -4.94 -10.48
CA PHE A 116 -5.30 -3.98 -9.57
C PHE A 116 -4.12 -3.30 -10.25
N TRP A 117 -4.08 -1.97 -10.23
CA TRP A 117 -2.98 -1.17 -10.75
C TRP A 117 -2.35 -0.34 -9.64
N ILE A 118 -1.02 -0.26 -9.59
CA ILE A 118 -0.29 0.49 -8.56
C ILE A 118 1.00 1.09 -9.11
N LYS A 119 1.32 2.30 -8.64
CA LYS A 119 2.55 3.02 -8.92
C LYS A 119 3.05 3.69 -7.64
N SER A 120 4.36 3.67 -7.40
CA SER A 120 4.95 4.32 -6.23
C SER A 120 6.40 4.71 -6.50
N ASN A 121 6.92 5.67 -5.72
CA ASN A 121 8.35 6.00 -5.70
C ASN A 121 9.11 5.32 -4.56
N TYR A 122 8.51 4.34 -3.88
CA TYR A 122 9.15 3.59 -2.82
C TYR A 122 8.47 2.23 -2.59
N ASP A 123 9.03 1.42 -1.69
CA ASP A 123 8.47 0.11 -1.33
C ASP A 123 7.02 0.22 -0.83
N VAL A 124 6.19 -0.74 -1.25
CA VAL A 124 4.80 -0.92 -0.80
C VAL A 124 4.59 -2.37 -0.39
N ASP A 125 4.03 -2.59 0.80
CA ASP A 125 3.54 -3.90 1.22
C ASP A 125 2.03 -3.98 0.97
N ILE A 126 1.56 -5.07 0.36
CA ILE A 126 0.14 -5.40 0.27
C ILE A 126 -0.14 -6.59 1.19
N THR A 127 -1.12 -6.45 2.07
CA THR A 127 -1.50 -7.46 3.06
C THR A 127 -2.98 -7.78 2.97
N PHE A 128 -3.34 -9.00 3.35
CA PHE A 128 -4.67 -9.55 3.23
C PHE A 128 -5.18 -10.00 4.61
N SER A 129 -6.46 -9.79 4.88
CA SER A 129 -7.08 -10.23 6.13
C SER A 129 -8.57 -10.50 5.91
N GLY A 130 -9.14 -11.42 6.68
CA GLY A 130 -10.57 -11.74 6.63
C GLY A 130 -11.01 -12.56 5.41
N PHE A 131 -10.10 -13.02 4.54
CA PHE A 131 -10.46 -13.90 3.43
C PHE A 131 -10.83 -15.29 3.95
N ASP A 132 -11.96 -15.82 3.52
CA ASP A 132 -12.50 -17.10 3.96
C ASP A 132 -13.39 -17.71 2.86
N ASP A 133 -13.81 -18.94 3.07
CA ASP A 133 -14.81 -19.62 2.24
C ASP A 133 -16.19 -18.96 2.37
N LEU A 134 -17.03 -19.10 1.34
CA LEU A 134 -18.39 -18.58 1.42
C LEU A 134 -19.23 -19.49 2.33
N TYR A 135 -20.03 -18.88 3.20
CA TYR A 135 -20.77 -19.60 4.23
C TYR A 135 -22.27 -19.38 4.14
N ASN A 136 -23.05 -20.44 4.39
CA ASN A 136 -24.47 -20.37 4.67
C ASN A 136 -24.86 -21.41 5.75
N PRO A 137 -25.28 -20.98 6.95
CA PRO A 137 -25.60 -21.89 8.06
C PRO A 137 -26.85 -22.76 7.84
N SER A 138 -27.70 -22.40 6.87
CA SER A 138 -28.96 -23.10 6.58
C SER A 138 -28.81 -24.18 5.49
N SER A 139 -27.62 -24.32 4.90
CA SER A 139 -27.34 -25.35 3.91
C SER A 139 -26.91 -26.66 4.55
N ILE A 140 -27.20 -27.79 3.87
CA ILE A 140 -26.70 -29.12 4.23
C ILE A 140 -25.16 -29.15 4.19
N ASP A 141 -24.58 -28.64 3.10
CA ASP A 141 -23.16 -28.29 3.03
C ASP A 141 -23.03 -26.77 3.16
N PRO A 142 -22.63 -26.26 4.34
CA PRO A 142 -22.67 -24.84 4.61
C PRO A 142 -21.52 -24.05 3.98
N TYR A 143 -20.54 -24.70 3.35
CA TYR A 143 -19.36 -24.03 2.79
C TYR A 143 -19.30 -24.16 1.27
N ILE A 144 -18.88 -23.10 0.60
CA ILE A 144 -18.39 -23.11 -0.77
C ILE A 144 -16.94 -22.66 -0.71
N GLU A 145 -16.04 -23.60 -1.00
CA GLU A 145 -14.60 -23.36 -0.93
C GLU A 145 -14.17 -22.33 -1.99
N VAL A 146 -13.27 -21.43 -1.62
CA VAL A 146 -12.80 -20.31 -2.46
C VAL A 146 -11.28 -20.33 -2.62
N TRP A 147 -10.83 -20.06 -3.84
CA TRP A 147 -9.42 -19.88 -4.16
C TRP A 147 -9.18 -18.64 -4.99
N TYR A 148 -7.95 -18.14 -4.89
CA TYR A 148 -7.46 -17.00 -5.63
C TYR A 148 -6.18 -17.34 -6.35
N ALA A 149 -5.97 -16.75 -7.52
CA ALA A 149 -4.70 -16.86 -8.23
C ALA A 149 -4.30 -15.52 -8.82
N TRP A 150 -2.99 -15.32 -8.94
CA TRP A 150 -2.41 -14.10 -9.45
C TRP A 150 -1.71 -14.39 -10.77
N GLY A 151 -1.96 -13.57 -11.78
CA GLY A 151 -1.17 -13.64 -13.00
C GLY A 151 -1.90 -13.20 -14.26
N GLU A 152 -1.09 -12.89 -15.27
CA GLU A 152 -1.52 -12.53 -16.61
C GLU A 152 -1.87 -13.80 -17.41
N PHE A 153 -2.96 -14.46 -17.02
CA PHE A 153 -3.49 -15.60 -17.76
C PHE A 153 -4.51 -15.13 -18.81
N ASN A 154 -4.62 -15.85 -19.92
CA ASN A 154 -5.69 -15.60 -20.92
C ASN A 154 -6.96 -16.39 -20.61
N VAL A 155 -6.83 -17.44 -19.81
CA VAL A 155 -7.90 -18.30 -19.30
C VAL A 155 -7.54 -18.72 -17.87
N PRO A 156 -8.50 -19.07 -17.01
CA PRO A 156 -8.20 -19.52 -15.66
C PRO A 156 -7.20 -20.68 -15.64
N PRO A 157 -6.20 -20.68 -14.75
CA PRO A 157 -5.32 -21.82 -14.57
C PRO A 157 -6.09 -23.11 -14.26
N PRO A 158 -5.61 -24.30 -14.67
CA PRO A 158 -6.24 -25.56 -14.30
C PRO A 158 -6.43 -25.69 -12.79
N LYS A 159 -7.55 -26.25 -12.33
CA LYS A 159 -7.86 -26.37 -10.88
C LYS A 159 -6.80 -27.10 -10.06
N THR A 160 -6.00 -27.96 -10.68
CA THR A 160 -4.92 -28.73 -10.04
C THR A 160 -3.59 -27.97 -9.99
N ASN A 161 -3.54 -26.76 -10.52
CA ASN A 161 -2.34 -25.94 -10.52
C ASN A 161 -2.13 -25.30 -9.14
N ALA A 162 -0.90 -25.36 -8.64
CA ALA A 162 -0.50 -24.82 -7.34
C ALA A 162 -0.54 -23.29 -7.25
N VAL A 163 -0.83 -22.58 -8.34
CA VAL A 163 -1.06 -21.12 -8.32
C VAL A 163 -2.35 -20.73 -7.61
N TRP A 164 -3.31 -21.65 -7.46
CA TRP A 164 -4.52 -21.43 -6.69
C TRP A 164 -4.20 -21.49 -5.19
N ILE A 165 -4.38 -20.37 -4.52
CA ILE A 165 -4.19 -20.21 -3.08
C ILE A 165 -5.58 -20.24 -2.42
N PRO A 166 -5.83 -21.13 -1.45
CA PRO A 166 -7.07 -21.12 -0.68
C PRO A 166 -7.32 -19.75 -0.03
N ALA A 167 -8.59 -19.36 0.12
CA ALA A 167 -8.96 -18.04 0.63
C ALA A 167 -8.33 -17.74 2.00
N ASP A 168 -8.46 -18.67 2.95
CA ASP A 168 -7.92 -18.54 4.31
C ASP A 168 -6.39 -18.34 4.33
N SER A 169 -5.71 -18.98 3.38
CA SER A 169 -4.26 -18.97 3.25
C SER A 169 -3.74 -17.61 2.82
N LEU A 170 -4.53 -16.81 2.07
CA LEU A 170 -4.17 -15.44 1.69
C LEU A 170 -3.89 -14.55 2.88
N ASN A 171 -4.56 -14.77 4.02
CA ASN A 171 -4.38 -13.95 5.23
C ASN A 171 -2.95 -13.99 5.79
N ASN A 172 -2.13 -14.96 5.36
CA ASN A 172 -0.73 -15.10 5.77
C ASN A 172 0.25 -14.60 4.70
N TYR A 173 -0.24 -14.08 3.57
CA TYR A 173 0.60 -13.55 2.51
C TYR A 173 0.87 -12.06 2.71
N VAL A 174 2.13 -11.70 2.46
CA VAL A 174 2.54 -10.32 2.27
C VAL A 174 3.17 -10.21 0.89
N TRP A 175 2.73 -9.21 0.16
CA TRP A 175 3.21 -8.89 -1.16
C TRP A 175 4.10 -7.67 -1.10
N HIS A 176 5.39 -7.92 -1.29
CA HIS A 176 6.41 -6.90 -1.24
C HIS A 176 6.66 -6.36 -2.65
N LEU A 177 6.23 -5.13 -2.90
CA LEU A 177 6.56 -4.38 -4.11
C LEU A 177 7.75 -3.48 -3.79
N THR A 178 8.94 -3.89 -4.21
CA THR A 178 10.18 -3.14 -3.98
C THR A 178 10.32 -1.97 -4.96
N ASP A 179 10.90 -0.87 -4.50
CA ASP A 179 11.28 0.28 -5.29
C ASP A 179 12.08 -0.14 -6.53
N SER A 180 11.52 0.18 -7.68
CA SER A 180 12.02 -0.25 -8.98
C SER A 180 11.45 0.64 -10.08
N GLN A 181 12.15 0.68 -11.23
CA GLN A 181 11.67 1.44 -12.38
C GLN A 181 10.28 0.97 -12.84
N ASP A 182 9.98 -0.32 -12.71
CA ASP A 182 8.67 -0.87 -13.08
C ASP A 182 7.57 -0.36 -12.13
N LEU A 183 7.82 -0.32 -10.82
CA LEU A 183 6.89 0.28 -9.86
C LEU A 183 6.69 1.79 -10.10
N HIS A 184 7.72 2.50 -10.56
CA HIS A 184 7.61 3.91 -10.96
C HIS A 184 6.82 4.08 -12.26
N ASN A 185 6.83 3.11 -13.16
CA ASN A 185 6.05 3.13 -14.40
C ASN A 185 4.58 2.74 -14.16
N GLY A 186 4.35 1.93 -13.14
CA GLY A 186 3.04 1.38 -12.77
C GLY A 186 2.97 -0.10 -13.12
N LEU A 187 2.56 -0.91 -12.14
CA LEU A 187 2.36 -2.34 -12.25
C LEU A 187 0.85 -2.64 -12.31
N SER A 188 0.49 -3.64 -13.11
CA SER A 188 -0.88 -4.18 -13.17
C SER A 188 -0.84 -5.64 -12.79
N PHE A 189 -1.82 -6.06 -11.99
CA PHE A 189 -1.99 -7.42 -11.52
C PHE A 189 -3.42 -7.86 -11.73
N LYS A 190 -3.60 -9.11 -12.14
CA LYS A 190 -4.90 -9.74 -12.28
C LYS A 190 -5.11 -10.75 -11.18
N LEU A 191 -6.17 -10.55 -10.40
CA LEU A 191 -6.61 -11.48 -9.37
C LEU A 191 -7.78 -12.30 -9.90
N TRP A 192 -7.58 -13.61 -10.00
CA TRP A 192 -8.57 -14.59 -10.43
C TRP A 192 -9.27 -15.19 -9.23
N ASN A 193 -10.52 -15.60 -9.40
CA ASN A 193 -11.30 -16.27 -8.36
C ASN A 193 -11.84 -17.60 -8.87
N MET A 194 -11.77 -18.63 -8.02
CA MET A 194 -12.31 -19.96 -8.27
C MET A 194 -13.15 -20.39 -7.06
N ILE A 195 -14.25 -21.08 -7.32
CA ILE A 195 -15.12 -21.67 -6.32
C ILE A 195 -15.38 -23.15 -6.61
N HIS A 196 -15.62 -23.92 -5.55
CA HIS A 196 -16.04 -25.33 -5.63
C HIS A 196 -17.42 -25.48 -5.00
N VAL A 197 -18.37 -25.94 -5.80
CA VAL A 197 -19.76 -26.13 -5.38
C VAL A 197 -20.09 -27.60 -5.42
N THR A 198 -20.46 -28.16 -4.28
CA THR A 198 -20.81 -29.57 -4.13
C THR A 198 -22.28 -29.83 -4.43
N ASN A 199 -22.63 -31.09 -4.66
CA ASN A 199 -24.01 -31.53 -4.80
C ASN A 199 -24.88 -31.23 -3.55
N CYS A 200 -24.25 -31.05 -2.38
CA CYS A 200 -24.92 -30.87 -1.09
C CYS A 200 -25.13 -29.39 -0.72
N ASN A 201 -24.51 -28.45 -1.43
CA ASN A 201 -24.81 -27.03 -1.24
C ASN A 201 -26.29 -26.76 -1.59
N SER A 202 -27.03 -26.25 -0.61
CA SER A 202 -28.43 -25.88 -0.76
C SER A 202 -28.56 -24.58 -1.54
N ALA A 203 -29.66 -24.41 -2.28
CA ALA A 203 -29.92 -23.21 -3.05
C ALA A 203 -30.19 -22.01 -2.14
N CYS A 204 -29.24 -21.08 -2.06
CA CYS A 204 -29.35 -19.83 -1.33
C CYS A 204 -28.15 -18.91 -1.67
N GLU A 205 -28.07 -17.76 -1.00
CA GLU A 205 -26.87 -16.91 -1.03
C GLU A 205 -25.85 -17.44 -0.01
N TYR A 206 -24.58 -17.44 -0.38
CA TYR A 206 -23.45 -17.71 0.51
C TYR A 206 -22.58 -16.47 0.49
N SER A 207 -22.03 -16.09 1.63
CA SER A 207 -21.20 -14.90 1.75
C SER A 207 -19.98 -15.21 2.59
N ASP A 208 -18.88 -14.50 2.32
CA ASP A 208 -17.75 -14.44 3.22
C ASP A 208 -18.25 -13.94 4.60
N PRO A 209 -18.11 -14.74 5.67
CA PRO A 209 -18.63 -14.42 6.99
C PRO A 209 -17.87 -13.28 7.68
N ASN A 210 -16.60 -13.06 7.32
CA ASN A 210 -15.71 -12.10 7.99
C ASN A 210 -15.56 -10.81 7.18
N GLY A 211 -15.71 -10.90 5.86
CA GLY A 211 -15.42 -9.83 4.94
C GLY A 211 -13.91 -9.64 4.76
N ALA A 212 -13.46 -9.78 3.52
CA ALA A 212 -12.07 -9.57 3.16
C ALA A 212 -11.64 -8.10 3.14
N THR A 213 -10.44 -7.81 3.64
CA THR A 213 -9.76 -6.51 3.57
C THR A 213 -8.37 -6.67 2.96
N VAL A 214 -8.07 -5.83 1.97
CA VAL A 214 -6.72 -5.67 1.38
C VAL A 214 -6.15 -4.33 1.85
N THR A 215 -4.96 -4.35 2.45
CA THR A 215 -4.30 -3.14 2.96
C THR A 215 -3.00 -2.88 2.21
N LEU A 216 -2.88 -1.68 1.65
CA LEU A 216 -1.65 -1.16 1.04
C LEU A 216 -0.89 -0.32 2.10
N ALA A 217 0.36 -0.65 2.34
CA ALA A 217 1.22 0.05 3.29
C ALA A 217 2.45 0.61 2.56
N LEU A 218 2.44 1.92 2.33
CA LEU A 218 3.59 2.66 1.80
C LEU A 218 4.69 2.76 2.88
N LYS A 219 5.90 2.29 2.56
CA LYS A 219 6.97 2.12 3.55
C LYS A 219 7.80 3.40 3.75
N CYS A 220 8.47 3.47 4.89
CA CYS A 220 9.45 4.51 5.25
C CYS A 220 8.94 5.95 5.13
N ILE A 221 7.66 6.21 5.45
CA ILE A 221 7.05 7.55 5.46
C ILE A 221 7.97 8.54 6.18
N LYS A 222 8.31 9.62 5.48
CA LYS A 222 9.18 10.67 6.04
C LYS A 222 8.58 11.24 7.33
N PRO A 223 9.41 11.53 8.36
CA PRO A 223 8.93 11.97 9.67
C PRO A 223 8.20 13.31 9.65
N TRP A 224 8.33 14.10 8.57
CA TRP A 224 7.64 15.37 8.37
C TRP A 224 6.30 15.23 7.63
N ILE A 225 5.89 14.00 7.26
CA ILE A 225 4.56 13.65 6.73
C ILE A 225 3.75 12.96 7.83
N ASN A 226 2.47 13.27 7.91
CA ASN A 226 1.49 12.56 8.72
C ASN A 226 1.01 11.31 7.96
N PRO A 227 1.26 10.09 8.45
CA PRO A 227 0.92 8.85 7.74
C PRO A 227 -0.60 8.63 7.59
N ASN A 228 -1.43 9.23 8.44
CA ASN A 228 -2.88 9.05 8.38
C ASN A 228 -3.57 9.99 7.38
N THR A 229 -2.94 11.12 7.07
CA THR A 229 -3.54 12.15 6.20
C THR A 229 -2.77 12.36 4.90
N GLY A 230 -1.51 11.92 4.82
CA GLY A 230 -0.61 12.16 3.68
C GLY A 230 -0.09 13.60 3.56
N TYR A 231 -0.32 14.45 4.55
CA TYR A 231 0.04 15.88 4.54
C TYR A 231 1.20 16.19 5.49
N TYR A 232 1.79 17.38 5.39
CA TYR A 232 2.82 17.81 6.34
C TYR A 232 2.27 17.87 7.77
N GLN A 233 3.12 17.55 8.76
CA GLN A 233 2.81 17.68 10.19
C GLN A 233 2.73 19.16 10.64
#